data_AF-A0A8T6S640-F1
#
_entry.id   AF-A0A8T6S640-F1
#
_cell.length_a   1.000
_cell.length_b   1.000
_cell.length_c   1.000
_cell.angle_alpha   90.00
_cell.angle_beta   90.00
_cell.angle_gamma   90.00
#
_symmetry.space_group_name_H-M   'P 1'
#
loop_
_entity.id
_entity.type
_entity.pdbx_description
1 polymer ?
#
loop_
_entity_poly.entity_id
_entity_poly.type
_entity_poly.pdbx_seq_one_letter_code
_entity_poly.pdbx_strand_id
1 'polypeptide(L)'
;MEISDSKKYTLMFGGGLVAAGLVLSTVVFPFWNLIREEIKEEVEILRSKDGVCYVETSDKIPKTIKNCNLDPGSQVTIKYGKGLAWAEIVNP
;
A
#
# COMPACT_ATOMS: atom_id res chain seq x y z
N MET A 1 49.59 7.29 19.75
CA MET A 1 48.77 8.06 18.78
C MET A 1 47.60 8.64 19.54
N GLU A 2 47.68 9.92 19.92
CA GLU A 2 46.53 10.65 20.45
C GLU A 2 45.63 11.04 19.27
N ILE A 3 44.37 10.66 19.35
CA ILE A 3 43.35 11.08 18.40
C ILE A 3 42.91 12.48 18.83
N SER A 4 43.04 13.48 17.96
CA SER A 4 42.57 14.83 18.25
C SER A 4 41.08 14.82 18.55
N ASP A 5 40.64 15.68 19.47
CA ASP A 5 39.24 15.70 19.93
C ASP A 5 38.24 15.82 18.78
N SER A 6 38.54 16.64 17.77
CA SER A 6 37.74 16.77 16.56
C SER A 6 37.55 15.43 15.82
N LYS A 7 38.60 14.61 15.75
CA LYS A 7 38.55 13.29 15.09
C LYS A 7 37.77 12.26 15.93
N LYS A 8 37.78 12.41 17.26
CA LYS A 8 36.96 11.60 18.18
C LYS A 8 35.47 11.94 18.06
N TYR A 9 35.11 13.22 18.03
CA TYR A 9 33.73 13.65 17.81
C TYR A 9 33.20 13.24 16.44
N THR A 10 34.00 13.38 15.39
CA THR A 10 33.63 12.90 14.05
C THR A 10 33.41 11.39 14.01
N LEU A 11 34.25 10.61 14.71
CA LEU A 11 34.10 9.16 14.80
C LEU A 11 32.82 8.77 15.54
N MET A 12 32.50 9.45 16.65
CA MET A 12 31.28 9.19 17.42
C MET A 12 30.03 9.58 16.64
N PHE A 13 30.01 10.75 16.03
CA PHE A 13 28.87 11.23 15.26
C PHE A 13 28.65 10.41 13.99
N GLY A 14 29.71 10.15 13.23
CA GLY A 14 29.66 9.31 12.03
C GLY A 14 29.28 7.86 12.37
N GLY A 15 29.86 7.29 13.43
CA GLY A 15 29.51 5.95 13.90
C GLY A 15 28.05 5.85 14.34
N GLY A 16 27.55 6.87 15.04
CA GLY A 16 26.13 6.96 15.42
C GLY A 16 25.19 7.00 14.23
N LEU A 17 25.50 7.79 13.19
CA LEU A 17 24.71 7.83 11.96
C LEU A 17 24.71 6.50 11.21
N VAL A 18 25.86 5.84 11.10
CA VAL A 18 25.95 4.52 10.45
C VAL A 18 25.15 3.48 11.24
N ALA A 19 25.28 3.46 12.57
CA ALA A 19 24.52 2.55 13.42
C ALA A 19 23.01 2.79 13.31
N ALA A 20 22.58 4.05 13.35
CA ALA A 20 21.17 4.42 13.17
C ALA A 20 20.65 4.00 11.78
N GLY A 21 21.43 4.22 10.73
CA GLY A 21 21.09 3.79 9.36
C GLY A 21 20.91 2.28 9.25
N LEU A 22 21.77 1.49 9.89
CA LEU A 22 21.66 0.02 9.92
C LEU A 22 20.42 -0.45 10.69
N VAL A 23 20.08 0.19 11.82
CA VAL A 23 18.87 -0.16 12.57
C VAL A 23 17.62 0.17 11.76
N LEU A 24 17.56 1.33 11.11
CA LEU A 24 16.42 1.70 10.27
C LEU A 24 16.29 0.78 9.04
N SER A 25 17.39 0.38 8.42
CA SER A 25 17.36 -0.50 7.24
C SER A 25 17.01 -1.96 7.57
N THR A 26 17.28 -2.43 8.79
CA THR A 26 17.02 -3.82 9.18
C THR A 26 15.73 -3.99 9.98
N VAL A 27 15.33 -2.99 10.75
CA VAL A 27 14.15 -3.05 11.61
C VAL A 27 12.96 -2.35 10.97
N VAL A 28 13.10 -1.15 10.39
CA VAL A 28 11.94 -0.38 9.87
C VAL A 28 11.62 -0.75 8.43
N PHE A 29 12.64 -0.92 7.59
CA PHE A 29 12.46 -1.27 6.18
C PHE A 29 11.71 -2.60 5.90
N PRO A 30 11.88 -3.72 6.63
CA PRO A 30 11.12 -4.94 6.34
C PRO A 30 9.59 -4.75 6.49
N PHE A 31 9.14 -3.71 7.20
CA PHE A 31 7.72 -3.40 7.32
C PHE A 31 7.15 -2.69 6.08
N TRP A 32 7.97 -2.04 5.24
CA TRP A 32 7.48 -1.43 4.00
C TRP A 32 7.03 -2.48 2.98
N ASN A 33 7.64 -3.66 2.98
CA ASN A 33 7.22 -4.79 2.14
C ASN A 33 5.93 -5.48 2.65
N LEU A 34 5.47 -5.14 3.85
CA LEU A 34 4.20 -5.63 4.40
C LEU A 34 3.02 -4.73 4.02
N ILE A 35 3.28 -3.53 3.48
CA ILE A 35 2.24 -2.64 3.00
C ILE A 35 1.82 -3.10 1.62
N ARG A 36 0.58 -3.60 1.54
CA ARG A 36 -0.02 -4.07 0.29
C ARG A 36 -0.12 -2.92 -0.71
N GLU A 37 0.23 -3.20 -1.97
CA GLU A 37 0.06 -2.27 -3.09
C GLU A 37 -1.43 -1.93 -3.26
N GLU A 38 -1.73 -0.63 -3.32
CA GLU A 38 -3.07 -0.11 -3.52
C GLU A 38 -3.26 0.31 -4.98
N ILE A 39 -4.24 -0.28 -5.65
CA ILE A 39 -4.52 -0.13 -7.07
C ILE A 39 -5.81 0.67 -7.24
N LYS A 40 -5.81 1.61 -8.19
CA LYS A 40 -7.00 2.34 -8.64
C LYS A 40 -7.28 1.98 -10.09
N GLU A 41 -8.49 1.51 -10.37
CA GLU A 41 -8.88 1.01 -11.68
C GLU A 41 -10.33 1.40 -11.98
N GLU A 42 -10.62 1.74 -13.22
CA GLU A 42 -11.99 1.95 -13.71
C GLU A 42 -12.52 0.61 -14.21
N VAL A 43 -13.65 0.17 -13.66
CA VAL A 43 -14.25 -1.14 -13.93
C VAL A 43 -15.74 -1.03 -14.16
N GLU A 44 -16.28 -1.98 -14.90
CA GLU A 44 -17.72 -2.12 -15.12
C GLU A 44 -18.35 -3.03 -14.07
N ILE A 45 -19.52 -2.64 -13.55
CA ILE A 45 -20.30 -3.47 -12.64
C ILE A 45 -20.95 -4.60 -13.42
N LEU A 46 -20.54 -5.85 -13.12
CA LEU A 46 -21.06 -7.02 -13.81
C LEU A 46 -22.40 -7.48 -13.23
N ARG A 47 -22.53 -7.42 -11.90
CA ARG A 47 -23.75 -7.81 -11.17
C ARG A 47 -23.91 -6.99 -9.91
N SER A 48 -25.15 -6.69 -9.58
CA SER A 48 -25.57 -6.10 -8.31
C SER A 48 -26.63 -7.00 -7.67
N LYS A 49 -26.38 -7.46 -6.44
CA LYS A 49 -27.32 -8.32 -5.69
C LYS A 49 -27.24 -8.01 -4.20
N ASP A 50 -28.40 -7.84 -3.57
CA ASP A 50 -28.53 -7.64 -2.12
C ASP A 50 -27.66 -6.48 -1.57
N GLY A 51 -27.50 -5.40 -2.35
CA GLY A 51 -26.66 -4.24 -2.00
C GLY A 51 -25.15 -4.49 -2.10
N VAL A 52 -24.74 -5.58 -2.76
CA VAL A 52 -23.34 -5.92 -3.06
C VAL A 52 -23.13 -5.94 -4.58
N CYS A 53 -22.16 -5.16 -5.06
CA CYS A 53 -21.74 -5.16 -6.45
C CYS A 53 -20.53 -6.06 -6.66
N TYR A 54 -20.50 -6.75 -7.79
CA TYR A 54 -19.42 -7.63 -8.23
C TYR A 54 -18.75 -7.04 -9.46
N VAL A 55 -17.43 -6.94 -9.41
CA VAL A 55 -16.60 -6.36 -10.47
C VAL A 55 -15.41 -7.28 -10.74
N GLU A 56 -14.97 -7.33 -11.99
CA GLU A 56 -13.72 -7.97 -12.38
C GLU A 56 -12.61 -6.93 -12.44
N THR A 57 -11.43 -7.31 -11.94
CA THR A 57 -10.23 -6.46 -11.86
C THR A 57 -9.08 -7.10 -12.60
N SER A 58 -8.10 -6.29 -13.00
CA SER A 58 -6.87 -6.74 -13.67
C SER A 58 -6.09 -7.82 -12.91
N ASP A 59 -6.25 -7.93 -11.59
CA ASP A 59 -5.62 -8.96 -10.75
C ASP A 59 -6.30 -10.35 -10.81
N LYS A 60 -7.32 -10.51 -11.66
CA LYS A 60 -8.07 -11.76 -11.91
C LYS A 60 -8.78 -12.33 -10.67
N ILE A 61 -8.96 -11.52 -9.63
CA ILE A 61 -9.69 -11.89 -8.42
C ILE A 61 -10.93 -11.00 -8.34
N PRO A 62 -12.14 -11.51 -8.56
CA PRO A 62 -13.36 -10.72 -8.49
C PRO A 62 -13.49 -9.96 -7.18
N LYS A 63 -13.85 -8.68 -7.24
CA LYS A 63 -14.04 -7.83 -6.06
C LYS A 63 -15.51 -7.67 -5.72
N THR A 64 -15.76 -7.58 -4.43
CA THR A 64 -17.06 -7.23 -3.86
C THR A 64 -17.04 -5.82 -3.30
N ILE A 65 -18.06 -5.04 -3.62
CA ILE A 65 -18.26 -3.69 -3.13
C ILE A 65 -19.54 -3.71 -2.29
N LYS A 66 -19.42 -3.42 -0.99
CA LYS A 66 -20.57 -3.34 -0.09
C LYS A 66 -21.29 -2.00 -0.25
N ASN A 67 -22.60 -1.99 0.02
CA ASN A 67 -23.44 -0.79 -0.04
C ASN A 67 -23.42 -0.14 -1.44
N CYS A 68 -23.46 -0.97 -2.47
CA CYS A 68 -23.49 -0.54 -3.86
C CYS A 68 -24.86 -0.92 -4.46
N ASN A 69 -25.57 0.08 -4.96
CA ASN A 69 -26.89 -0.07 -5.58
C ASN A 69 -26.89 0.49 -7.01
N LEU A 70 -25.76 0.35 -7.69
CA LEU A 70 -25.58 0.76 -9.07
C LEU A 70 -26.01 -0.36 -10.01
N ASP A 71 -26.50 0.02 -11.18
CA ASP A 71 -26.97 -0.92 -12.18
C ASP A 71 -25.78 -1.65 -12.84
N PRO A 72 -25.94 -2.93 -13.20
CA PRO A 72 -24.98 -3.62 -14.07
C PRO A 72 -24.74 -2.82 -15.35
N GLY A 73 -23.49 -2.70 -15.77
CA GLY A 73 -23.08 -1.87 -16.92
C GLY A 73 -22.57 -0.47 -16.54
N SER A 74 -22.69 -0.06 -15.28
CA SER A 74 -22.15 1.21 -14.80
C SER A 74 -20.63 1.14 -14.69
N GLN A 75 -19.94 2.15 -15.23
CA GLN A 75 -18.50 2.34 -15.04
C GLN A 75 -18.23 3.08 -13.72
N VAL A 76 -17.34 2.52 -12.91
CA VAL A 76 -16.96 3.08 -11.61
C VAL A 76 -15.45 2.99 -11.40
N THR A 77 -14.90 4.02 -10.78
CA THR A 77 -13.51 4.00 -10.31
C THR A 77 -13.46 3.34 -8.94
N ILE A 78 -12.71 2.25 -8.83
CA ILE A 78 -12.55 1.51 -7.58
C ILE A 78 -11.11 1.59 -7.09
N LYS A 79 -10.95 1.46 -5.77
CA LYS A 79 -9.67 1.34 -5.07
C LYS A 79 -9.67 0.02 -4.33
N TYR A 80 -8.61 -0.76 -4.53
CA TYR A 80 -8.46 -2.03 -3.86
C TYR A 80 -6.98 -2.34 -3.59
N GLY A 81 -6.74 -3.09 -2.52
CA GLY A 81 -5.42 -3.67 -2.28
C GLY A 81 -5.23 -4.91 -3.15
N LYS A 82 -4.07 -5.03 -3.81
CA LYS A 82 -3.70 -6.17 -4.64
C LYS A 82 -3.93 -7.51 -3.93
N GLY A 83 -4.74 -8.40 -4.49
CA GLY A 83 -5.06 -9.70 -3.87
C GLY A 83 -6.07 -9.65 -2.72
N LEU A 84 -6.83 -8.57 -2.54
CA LEU A 84 -8.02 -8.53 -1.68
C LEU A 84 -9.26 -8.90 -2.49
N ALA A 85 -10.30 -9.45 -1.87
CA ALA A 85 -11.57 -9.78 -2.53
C ALA A 85 -12.63 -8.66 -2.40
N TRP A 86 -12.23 -7.49 -1.91
CA TRP A 86 -13.10 -6.36 -1.70
C TRP A 86 -12.48 -5.10 -2.28
N ALA A 87 -13.33 -4.15 -2.68
CA ALA A 87 -12.94 -2.86 -3.21
C ALA A 87 -13.89 -1.78 -2.70
N GLU A 88 -13.41 -0.54 -2.74
CA GLU A 88 -14.19 0.64 -2.42
C GLU A 88 -14.33 1.51 -3.67
N ILE A 89 -15.50 2.10 -3.86
CA ILE A 89 -15.69 3.08 -4.93
C ILE A 89 -15.05 4.38 -4.47
N VAL A 90 -14.10 4.87 -5.26
CA VAL A 90 -13.53 6.21 -5.12
C VAL A 90 -14.09 7.00 -6.27
N ASN A 91 -15.20 7.69 -6.01
CA ASN A 91 -15.63 8.73 -6.94
C ASN A 91 -14.53 9.78 -7.07
N PRO A 92 -14.29 10.33 -8.27
CA PRO A 92 -13.69 11.65 -8.40
C PRO A 92 -14.61 12.74 -7.83
#